data_AF-A0A6J1W5Q4-F1
#
_entry.id   AF-A0A6J1W5Q4-F1
#
_cell.length_a   1.000
_cell.length_b   1.000
_cell.length_c   1.000
_cell.angle_alpha   90.00
_cell.angle_beta   90.00
_cell.angle_gamma   90.00
#
_symmetry.space_group_name_H-M   'P 1'
#
loop_
_entity.id
_entity.type
_entity.pdbx_description
1 polymer ?
#
loop_
_entity_poly.entity_id
_entity_poly.type
_entity_poly.pdbx_seq_one_letter_code
_entity_poly.pdbx_strand_id
1 'polypeptide(L)' 'MEEIMAEKENKTIIFVETKRRCDDLTRRMRRDGWPAMCIHGDKSQPERDWVLNEFRSGKAPILIATDVASRGLGLYT' A
#
# COMPACT_ATOMS: atom_id res chain seq x y z
N MET A 1 11.20 7.74 -7.34
CA MET A 1 10.90 7.18 -6.01
C MET A 1 12.01 7.46 -5.01
N GLU A 2 13.27 7.46 -5.44
CA GLU A 2 14.41 7.79 -4.56
C GLU A 2 14.24 9.14 -3.84
N GLU A 3 13.83 10.21 -4.54
CA GLU A 3 13.54 11.51 -3.89
C GLU A 3 12.37 11.46 -2.90
N ILE A 4 11.29 10.73 -3.23
CA ILE A 4 10.09 10.63 -2.38
C ILE A 4 10.41 9.90 -1.08
N MET A 5 11.30 8.91 -1.11
CA MET A 5 11.67 8.09 0.04
C MET A 5 12.95 8.56 0.77
N ALA A 6 13.55 9.67 0.32
CA ALA A 6 14.72 10.26 0.97
C ALA A 6 14.40 10.77 2.39
N GLU A 7 13.15 11.13 2.65
CA GLU A 7 12.67 11.41 4.00
C GLU A 7 12.05 10.15 4.61
N LYS A 8 12.61 9.72 5.74
CA LYS A 8 12.24 8.48 6.45
C LYS A 8 10.77 8.39 6.87
N GLU A 9 10.04 9.51 6.83
CA GLU A 9 8.63 9.62 7.21
C GLU A 9 7.67 9.67 6.00
N ASN A 10 8.18 9.70 4.76
CA ASN A 10 7.33 9.84 3.59
C ASN A 10 6.61 8.53 3.24
N LYS A 11 5.35 8.49 3.62
CA LYS A 11 4.39 7.45 3.24
C LYS A 11 3.72 7.81 1.92
N THR A 12 3.66 6.86 1.00
CA THR A 12 3.06 7.03 -0.33
C THR A 12 1.88 6.09 -0.52
N ILE A 13 0.75 6.64 -0.97
CA ILE A 13 -0.43 5.84 -1.38
C ILE A 13 -0.58 5.93 -2.90
N ILE A 14 -0.67 4.77 -3.57
CA ILE A 14 -0.85 4.67 -5.01
C ILE A 14 -2.21 4.06 -5.29
N PHE A 15 -3.08 4.79 -5.99
CA PHE A 15 -4.38 4.28 -6.39
C PHE A 15 -4.32 3.62 -7.76
N VAL A 16 -4.95 2.45 -7.88
CA VAL A 16 -5.07 1.69 -9.13
C VAL A 16 -6.50 1.19 -9.32
N GLU A 17 -6.90 1.09 -10.58
CA GLU A 17 -8.28 0.76 -10.95
C GLU A 17 -8.72 -0.66 -10.57
N THR A 18 -7.82 -1.64 -10.57
CA THR A 18 -8.18 -3.06 -10.42
C THR A 18 -7.34 -3.78 -9.38
N LYS A 19 -7.95 -4.79 -8.73
CA LYS A 19 -7.26 -5.68 -7.78
C LYS A 19 -6.04 -6.38 -8.40
N ARG A 20 -6.15 -6.78 -9.67
CA ARG A 20 -5.06 -7.41 -10.41
C ARG A 20 -3.88 -6.45 -10.58
N ARG A 21 -4.12 -5.20 -11.00
CA ARG A 21 -3.08 -4.17 -11.09
C ARG A 21 -2.45 -3.89 -9.72
N CYS A 22 -3.25 -3.94 -8.65
CA CYS A 22 -2.79 -3.74 -7.28
C CYS A 22 -1.77 -4.82 -6.87
N ASP A 23 -2.09 -6.09 -7.09
CA ASP A 23 -1.16 -7.20 -6.81
C ASP A 23 0.07 -7.18 -7.74
N ASP A 24 -0.12 -6.94 -9.04
CA ASP A 24 0.97 -6.93 -10.02
C ASP A 24 1.97 -5.79 -9.75
N LEU A 25 1.48 -4.59 -9.42
CA LEU A 25 2.32 -3.46 -9.07
C LEU A 25 3.07 -3.71 -7.76
N THR A 26 2.40 -4.27 -6.74
CA THR A 26 3.04 -4.62 -5.47
C THR A 26 4.18 -5.60 -5.67
N ARG A 27 3.97 -6.65 -6.47
CA ARG A 27 5.01 -7.64 -6.81
C ARG A 27 6.17 -6.98 -7.54
N ARG A 28 5.91 -6.08 -8.49
CA ARG A 28 6.96 -5.34 -9.21
C ARG A 28 7.77 -4.48 -8.25
N MET A 29 7.13 -3.66 -7.44
CA MET A 29 7.81 -2.78 -6.47
C MET A 29 8.67 -3.57 -5.49
N ARG A 30 8.17 -4.70 -4.97
CA ARG A 30 8.96 -5.58 -4.10
C ARG A 30 10.16 -6.21 -4.80
N ARG A 31 10.02 -6.62 -6.07
CA ARG A 31 11.15 -7.13 -6.88
C ARG A 31 12.21 -6.05 -7.11
N ASP A 32 11.77 -4.81 -7.26
CA ASP A 32 12.63 -3.64 -7.43
C ASP A 32 13.22 -3.13 -6.09
N GLY A 33 13.00 -3.84 -4.98
CA GLY A 33 13.57 -3.55 -3.65
C GLY A 33 12.73 -2.60 -2.77
N TRP A 34 11.56 -2.17 -3.24
CA TRP A 34 10.71 -1.23 -2.51
C TRP A 34 9.75 -1.95 -1.55
N PRO A 35 9.72 -1.57 -0.25
CA PRO A 35 8.78 -2.17 0.70
C PRO A 35 7.34 -1.67 0.44
N ALA A 36 6.61 -2.42 -0.38
CA ALA A 36 5.25 -2.11 -0.80
C ALA A 36 4.24 -3.18 -0.35
N MET A 37 3.01 -2.73 -0.10
CA MET A 37 1.87 -3.55 0.33
C MET A 37 0.62 -3.14 -0.45
N CYS A 38 -0.33 -4.06 -0.63
CA CYS A 38 -1.60 -3.77 -1.30
C CYS A 38 -2.83 -3.98 -0.43
N ILE A 39 -3.87 -3.20 -0.73
CA ILE A 39 -5.24 -3.39 -0.23
C ILE A 39 -6.26 -3.33 -1.38
N HIS A 40 -7.15 -4.30 -1.45
CA HIS A 40 -8.27 -4.36 -2.41
C HIS A 40 -9.37 -5.29 -1.88
N GLY A 41 -10.52 -5.35 -2.57
CA GLY A 41 -11.72 -6.06 -2.10
C GLY A 41 -11.56 -7.55 -1.81
N ASP A 42 -10.66 -8.25 -2.50
CA ASP A 42 -10.38 -9.68 -2.25
C ASP A 42 -9.52 -9.94 -1.00
N LYS A 43 -8.93 -8.92 -0.36
CA LYS A 43 -8.18 -9.13 0.90
C LYS A 43 -9.17 -9.29 2.05
N SER A 44 -8.95 -10.30 2.89
CA SER A 44 -9.73 -10.49 4.11
C SER A 44 -9.52 -9.33 5.09
N GLN A 45 -10.48 -9.06 5.97
CA GLN A 45 -10.36 -7.96 6.94
C GLN A 45 -9.08 -8.07 7.81
N PRO A 46 -8.66 -9.24 8.32
CA PRO A 46 -7.39 -9.37 9.04
C PRO A 46 -6.16 -8.99 8.20
N GLU A 47 -6.13 -9.34 6.91
CA GLU A 47 -5.04 -8.93 6.01
C GLU A 47 -5.04 -7.42 5.80
N ARG A 48 -6.22 -6.80 5.65
CA ARG A 48 -6.36 -5.35 5.54
C ARG A 48 -5.82 -4.66 6.78
N ASP A 49 -6.20 -5.12 7.97
CA ASP A 49 -5.75 -4.55 9.24
C ASP A 49 -4.23 -4.66 9.42
N TRP A 50 -3.65 -5.81 9.06
CA TRP A 50 -2.20 -6.02 9.09
C TRP A 50 -1.46 -5.09 8.11
N VAL A 51 -1.92 -5.01 6.86
CA VAL A 51 -1.35 -4.10 5.85
C VAL A 51 -1.34 -2.65 6.34
N LEU A 52 -2.46 -2.20 6.92
CA LEU A 52 -2.60 -0.84 7.42
C LEU A 52 -1.70 -0.59 8.63
N ASN A 53 -1.49 -1.58 9.50
CA ASN A 53 -0.56 -1.46 10.61
C ASN A 53 0.90 -1.33 10.15
N GLU A 54 1.30 -2.12 9.15
CA GLU A 54 2.65 -2.05 8.58
C GLU A 54 2.90 -0.71 7.85
N PHE A 55 1.87 -0.18 7.17
CA PHE A 55 1.92 1.15 6.56
C PHE A 55 1.99 2.27 7.62
N ARG A 56 1.15 2.22 8.66
CA ARG A 56 1.16 3.19 9.77
C ARG A 56 2.49 3.24 10.50
N SER A 57 3.07 2.08 10.78
CA SER A 57 4.37 1.97 11.47
C SER A 57 5.56 2.37 10.60
N GLY A 58 5.35 2.62 9.30
CA GLY A 58 6.42 3.00 8.35
C GLY A 58 7.29 1.83 7.89
N LYS A 59 7.04 0.60 8.35
CA LYS A 59 7.77 -0.60 7.92
C LYS A 59 7.56 -0.89 6.43
N ALA A 60 6.36 -0.57 5.92
CA ALA A 60 6.05 -0.59 4.50
C ALA A 60 5.51 0.78 4.08
N PRO A 61 6.36 1.73 3.67
CA PRO A 61 5.95 3.12 3.41
C PRO A 61 5.14 3.28 2.13
N ILE A 62 4.93 2.22 1.34
CA ILE A 62 4.15 2.27 0.09
C ILE A 62 2.91 1.40 0.23
N LEU A 63 1.74 2.02 0.11
CA LEU A 63 0.44 1.35 0.07
C LEU A 63 -0.19 1.52 -1.31
N ILE A 64 -0.45 0.41 -2.00
CA ILE A 64 -1.19 0.39 -3.26
C ILE A 64 -2.63 0.01 -2.96
N ALA A 65 -3.60 0.78 -3.43
CA ALA A 65 -5.01 0.60 -3.10
C ALA A 65 -5.90 0.69 -4.33
N THR A 66 -7.05 0.03 -4.31
CA THR A 66 -8.15 0.34 -5.25
C THR A 66 -9.06 1.42 -4.70
N ASP A 67 -9.76 2.14 -5.58
CA ASP A 67 -10.71 3.20 -5.19
C ASP A 67 -11.84 2.70 -4.27
N VAL A 68 -12.22 1.44 -4.39
CA VAL A 68 -13.20 0.82 -3.48
C VAL A 68 -12.60 0.58 -2.11
N ALA A 69 -11.33 0.15 -2.05
CA ALA A 69 -10.63 -0.08 -0.79
C ALA A 69 -10.21 1.22 -0.09
N SER A 70 -10.21 2.35 -0.80
CA SER A 70 -9.85 3.66 -0.27
C SER A 70 -10.88 4.23 0.72
N ARG A 71 -12.15 3.81 0.60
CA ARG A 71 -13.21 4.19 1.53
C ARG A 71 -12.89 3.64 2.92
N GLY A 72 -12.60 4.54 3.84
CA GLY A 72 -12.20 4.22 5.21
C GLY A 72 -10.69 4.25 5.44
N LEU A 73 -9.83 4.34 4.41
CA LEU A 73 -8.37 4.48 4.60
C LEU A 73 -8.02 5.69 5.45
N GLY A 74 -8.75 6.80 5.33
CA GLY A 74 -8.52 8.01 6.14
C GLY A 74 -8.70 7.82 7.65
N LEU A 75 -9.35 6.75 8.11
CA LEU A 75 -9.40 6.38 9.53
C LEU A 75 -8.14 5.63 9.99
N TYR A 76 -7.34 5.16 9.02
CA TYR A 76 -6.24 4.24 9.21
C TYR A 76 -4.88 4.82 8.79
N THR A 77 -4.84 5.95 8.07
CA THR A 77 -3.62 6.66 7.64
C THR A 77 -3.30 7.77 8.62
#